data_AF-A0A9E3DZG1-F1
#
_entry.id   AF-A0A9E3DZG1-F1
#
_cell.length_a   1.000
_cell.length_b   1.000
_cell.length_c   1.000
_cell.angle_alpha   90.00
_cell.angle_beta   90.00
_cell.angle_gamma   90.00
#
_symmetry.space_group_name_H-M   'P 1'
#
loop_
_entity.id
_entity.type
_entity.pdbx_description
1 polymer ?
#
loop_
_entity_poly.entity_id
_entity_poly.type
_entity_poly.pdbx_seq_one_letter_code
_entity_poly.pdbx_strand_id
1 'polypeptide(L)'
;MLASATLINTGVLPDYQWHRYARIWRTPALGELFQLTANRRAFRVLLGRENPRLPTNAIDQIYDAARSWPTKRAVLKLYRASPVSLMRGPIEALRELDRPVLVLWGTDDAYLPWRLAERQLTTFPSARIELLEGLGHWPFHEDPARVAELVLPFLRAHLGVPAP
;
A
#
# COMPACT_ATOMS: atom_id res chain seq x y z
N MET A 1 22.81 8.53 -1.21
CA MET A 1 22.34 7.69 -2.33
C MET A 1 21.33 6.67 -1.81
N LEU A 2 20.35 6.26 -2.62
CA LEU A 2 19.40 5.20 -2.27
C LEU A 2 20.11 3.83 -2.30
N ALA A 3 20.13 3.10 -1.19
CA ALA A 3 20.81 1.81 -1.08
C ALA A 3 19.92 0.65 -1.57
N SER A 4 18.67 0.62 -1.13
CA SER A 4 17.65 -0.36 -1.51
C SER A 4 16.25 0.22 -1.23
N ALA A 5 15.20 -0.48 -1.68
CA ALA A 5 13.81 -0.14 -1.35
C ALA A 5 13.00 -1.38 -0.94
N THR A 6 11.98 -1.17 -0.11
CA THR A 6 10.97 -2.20 0.19
C THR A 6 9.60 -1.65 -0.17
N LEU A 7 8.88 -2.39 -1.01
CA LEU A 7 7.52 -2.08 -1.43
C LEU A 7 6.57 -3.07 -0.76
N ILE A 8 5.55 -2.60 -0.05
CA ILE A 8 4.56 -3.46 0.59
C ILE A 8 3.19 -3.08 0.08
N ASN A 9 2.53 -4.00 -0.64
CA ASN A 9 1.22 -3.80 -1.28
C ASN A 9 1.13 -2.44 -2.02
N THR A 10 2.20 -2.08 -2.73
CA THR A 10 2.35 -0.80 -3.43
C THR A 10 3.44 -0.92 -4.48
N GLY A 11 3.58 0.12 -5.31
CA GLY A 11 4.68 0.24 -6.26
C GLY A 11 4.31 1.10 -7.45
N VAL A 12 4.92 0.79 -8.59
CA VAL A 12 4.60 1.38 -9.89
C VAL A 12 3.46 0.58 -10.53
N LEU A 13 2.32 1.23 -10.75
CA LEU A 13 1.06 0.56 -11.10
C LEU A 13 0.46 1.17 -12.38
N PRO A 14 1.06 0.91 -13.56
CA PRO A 14 0.74 1.61 -14.80
C PRO A 14 -0.69 1.36 -15.33
N ASP A 15 -1.28 0.20 -15.01
CA ASP A 15 -2.65 -0.14 -15.41
C ASP A 15 -3.59 -0.27 -14.21
N TYR A 16 -3.26 0.41 -13.11
CA TYR A 16 -4.12 0.43 -11.94
C TYR A 16 -5.47 1.06 -12.23
N GLN A 17 -6.53 0.34 -11.86
CA GLN A 17 -7.90 0.84 -11.85
C GLN A 17 -8.32 1.16 -10.43
N TRP A 18 -8.93 2.32 -10.24
CA TRP A 18 -9.38 2.77 -8.91
C TRP A 18 -10.29 1.75 -8.23
N HIS A 19 -9.88 1.30 -7.03
CA HIS A 19 -10.75 0.53 -6.16
C HIS A 19 -12.02 1.33 -5.80
N ARG A 20 -13.04 0.64 -5.26
CA ARG A 20 -14.38 1.23 -5.04
C ARG A 20 -14.36 2.55 -4.24
N TYR A 21 -13.60 2.61 -3.14
CA TYR A 21 -13.53 3.84 -2.34
C TYR A 21 -12.80 4.97 -3.04
N ALA A 22 -11.75 4.67 -3.81
CA ALA A 22 -11.06 5.69 -4.58
C ALA A 22 -11.98 6.33 -5.62
N ARG A 23 -12.87 5.54 -6.25
CA ARG A 23 -13.91 6.08 -7.15
C ARG A 23 -14.86 7.02 -6.39
N ILE A 24 -15.33 6.62 -5.20
CA ILE A 24 -16.18 7.47 -4.34
C ILE A 24 -15.47 8.78 -3.97
N TRP A 25 -14.23 8.71 -3.48
CA TRP A 25 -13.45 9.89 -3.08
C TRP A 25 -13.14 10.84 -4.24
N ARG A 26 -13.00 10.29 -5.46
CA ARG A 26 -12.78 11.08 -6.66
C ARG A 26 -14.02 11.84 -7.13
N THR A 27 -15.23 11.39 -6.81
CA THR A 27 -16.48 12.05 -7.21
C THR A 27 -16.77 13.28 -6.33
N PRO A 28 -16.90 14.50 -6.89
CA PRO A 28 -17.29 15.70 -6.14
C PRO A 28 -18.65 15.54 -5.45
N ALA A 29 -18.81 16.20 -4.29
CA ALA A 29 -19.93 16.10 -3.36
C ALA A 29 -20.09 14.71 -2.71
N LEU A 30 -20.03 13.63 -3.49
CA LEU A 30 -20.12 12.25 -2.97
C LEU A 30 -18.92 11.91 -2.07
N GLY A 31 -17.70 12.26 -2.46
CA GLY A 31 -16.50 12.01 -1.67
C GLY A 31 -16.49 12.80 -0.35
N GLU A 32 -16.93 14.06 -0.39
CA GLU A 32 -17.10 14.91 0.79
C GLU A 32 -18.15 14.33 1.73
N LEU A 33 -19.32 13.95 1.20
CA LEU A 33 -20.39 13.33 1.99
C LEU A 33 -19.92 12.02 2.63
N PHE A 34 -19.22 11.17 1.89
CA PHE A 34 -18.65 9.93 2.40
C PHE A 34 -17.68 10.20 3.55
N GLN A 35 -16.78 11.18 3.40
CA GLN A 35 -15.83 11.56 4.45
C GLN A 35 -16.52 12.21 5.67
N LEU A 36 -17.54 13.03 5.46
CA LEU A 36 -18.28 13.69 6.55
C LEU A 36 -19.10 12.71 7.38
N THR A 37 -19.71 11.71 6.73
CA THR A 37 -20.53 10.68 7.39
C THR A 37 -19.71 9.55 8.02
N ALA A 38 -18.42 9.45 7.68
CA ALA A 38 -17.50 8.46 8.23
C ALA A 38 -17.33 8.63 9.76
N ASN A 39 -17.86 7.65 10.49
CA ASN A 39 -17.72 7.50 11.94
C ASN A 39 -16.99 6.19 12.28
N ARG A 40 -16.46 6.09 13.51
CA ARG A 40 -15.65 4.94 13.94
C ARG A 40 -16.36 3.60 13.78
N ARG A 41 -17.64 3.51 14.12
CA ARG A 41 -18.41 2.24 14.05
C ARG A 41 -18.56 1.79 12.60
N ALA A 42 -19.01 2.70 11.72
CA ALA A 42 -19.15 2.41 10.30
C ALA A 42 -17.79 2.06 9.66
N PHE A 43 -16.74 2.79 10.02
CA PHE A 43 -15.38 2.52 9.55
C PHE A 43 -14.91 1.12 9.94
N ARG A 44 -15.14 0.72 11.20
CA ARG A 44 -14.78 -0.62 11.69
C ARG A 44 -15.50 -1.73 10.93
N VAL A 45 -16.80 -1.57 10.70
CA VAL A 45 -17.60 -2.56 9.96
C VAL A 45 -17.16 -2.65 8.50
N LEU A 46 -16.99 -1.52 7.83
CA LEU A 46 -16.60 -1.49 6.41
C LEU A 46 -15.20 -2.06 6.21
N LEU A 47 -14.22 -1.59 7.00
CA LEU A 47 -12.83 -2.01 6.84
C LEU A 47 -12.60 -3.45 7.28
N GLY A 48 -13.20 -3.88 8.40
CA GLY A 48 -13.07 -5.24 8.91
C GLY A 48 -13.71 -6.29 8.01
N ARG A 49 -14.77 -5.96 7.27
CA ARG A 49 -15.38 -6.87 6.28
C ARG A 49 -14.48 -7.14 5.08
N GLU A 50 -13.72 -6.14 4.64
CA GLU A 50 -12.76 -6.30 3.54
C GLU A 50 -11.44 -6.91 3.99
N ASN A 51 -11.09 -6.73 5.26
CA ASN A 51 -9.80 -7.13 5.82
C ASN A 51 -10.06 -7.96 7.08
N PRO A 52 -10.54 -9.20 6.93
CA PRO A 52 -10.99 -10.03 8.06
C PRO A 52 -9.85 -10.39 9.03
N ARG A 53 -8.59 -10.33 8.58
CA ARG A 53 -7.41 -10.58 9.40
C ARG A 53 -6.84 -9.33 10.07
N LEU A 54 -7.30 -8.14 9.68
CA LEU A 54 -6.79 -6.89 10.23
C LEU A 54 -7.27 -6.71 11.69
N PRO A 55 -6.36 -6.59 12.67
CA PRO A 55 -6.74 -6.44 14.06
C PRO A 55 -7.59 -5.19 14.30
N THR A 56 -8.60 -5.28 15.18
CA THR A 56 -9.53 -4.16 15.42
C THR A 56 -8.82 -2.91 15.96
N ASN A 57 -7.77 -3.07 16.77
CA ASN A 57 -6.94 -1.95 17.23
C ASN A 57 -6.21 -1.25 16.08
N ALA A 58 -5.74 -1.99 15.06
CA ALA A 58 -5.14 -1.40 13.87
C ALA A 58 -6.20 -0.60 13.07
N ILE A 59 -7.42 -1.15 12.91
CA ILE A 59 -8.54 -0.42 12.27
C ILE A 59 -8.83 0.89 13.02
N ASP A 60 -8.85 0.83 14.35
CA ASP A 60 -9.07 2.01 15.20
C ASP A 60 -7.95 3.05 15.05
N GLN A 61 -6.69 2.62 14.98
CA GLN A 61 -5.54 3.51 14.74
C GLN A 61 -5.63 4.19 13.36
N ILE A 62 -5.98 3.45 12.31
CA ILE A 62 -6.18 4.00 10.97
C ILE A 62 -7.29 5.05 10.99
N TYR A 63 -8.42 4.77 11.65
CA TYR A 63 -9.48 5.75 11.82
C TYR A 63 -9.00 7.00 12.55
N ASP A 64 -8.29 6.84 13.66
CA ASP A 64 -7.83 7.96 14.48
C ASP A 64 -6.83 8.85 13.76
N ALA A 65 -5.95 8.28 12.93
CA ALA A 65 -5.06 9.03 12.07
C ALA A 65 -5.81 9.80 10.97
N ALA A 66 -6.91 9.24 10.45
CA ALA A 66 -7.65 9.79 9.32
C ALA A 66 -8.86 10.67 9.70
N ARG A 67 -9.31 10.68 10.96
CA ARG A 67 -10.60 11.29 11.36
C ARG A 67 -10.67 12.80 11.21
N SER A 68 -9.54 13.50 11.22
CA SER A 68 -9.51 14.96 11.17
C SER A 68 -10.01 15.49 9.83
N TRP A 69 -10.73 16.63 9.84
CA TRP A 69 -11.20 17.24 8.60
C TRP A 69 -10.07 17.64 7.64
N PRO A 70 -8.95 18.22 8.11
CA PRO A 70 -7.78 18.44 7.26
C PRO A 70 -7.27 17.17 6.58
N THR A 71 -7.16 16.05 7.31
CA THR A 71 -6.73 14.76 6.74
C THR A 71 -7.73 14.25 5.71
N LYS A 72 -9.03 14.28 6.02
CA LYS A 72 -10.10 13.88 5.09
C LYS A 72 -10.05 14.68 3.78
N ARG A 73 -9.84 15.99 3.86
CA ARG A 73 -9.66 16.86 2.67
C ARG A 73 -8.37 16.53 1.92
N ALA A 74 -7.28 16.24 2.62
CA ALA A 74 -6.02 15.84 2.01
C ALA A 74 -6.18 14.53 1.22
N VAL A 75 -6.91 13.55 1.77
CA VAL A 75 -7.27 12.30 1.06
C VAL A 75 -8.05 12.63 -0.23
N LEU A 76 -9.12 13.43 -0.16
CA LEU A 76 -9.89 13.78 -1.36
C LEU A 76 -9.02 14.49 -2.41
N LYS A 77 -8.18 15.44 -1.99
CA LYS A 77 -7.25 16.14 -2.88
C LYS A 77 -6.25 15.18 -3.52
N LEU A 78 -5.62 14.31 -2.73
CA LEU A 78 -4.65 13.32 -3.21
C LEU A 78 -5.29 12.43 -4.27
N TYR A 79 -6.42 11.79 -3.96
CA TYR A 79 -7.08 10.87 -4.87
C TYR A 79 -7.57 11.54 -6.15
N ARG A 80 -7.92 12.83 -6.14
CA ARG A 80 -8.34 13.59 -7.33
C ARG A 80 -7.16 14.12 -8.15
N ALA A 81 -6.07 14.49 -7.48
CA ALA A 81 -4.85 15.04 -8.09
C ALA A 81 -3.91 13.97 -8.66
N SER A 82 -4.08 12.70 -8.28
CA SER A 82 -3.32 11.57 -8.83
C SER A 82 -4.02 11.01 -10.06
N PRO A 83 -3.69 11.40 -11.31
CA PRO A 83 -4.06 10.61 -12.48
C PRO A 83 -3.30 9.28 -12.48
N VAL A 84 -3.84 8.26 -13.15
CA VAL A 84 -3.16 6.95 -13.32
C VAL A 84 -1.77 7.12 -13.97
N SER A 85 -1.56 8.19 -14.75
CA SER A 85 -0.24 8.53 -15.29
C SER A 85 0.82 8.80 -14.22
N LEU A 86 0.48 9.37 -13.06
CA LEU A 86 1.42 9.51 -11.94
C LEU A 86 1.73 8.16 -11.28
N MET A 87 0.81 7.20 -11.34
CA MET A 87 1.03 5.83 -10.87
C MET A 87 1.96 5.02 -11.79
N ARG A 88 2.20 5.48 -13.03
CA ARG A 88 3.27 4.94 -13.88
C ARG A 88 4.65 5.26 -13.28
N GLY A 89 4.81 6.33 -12.50
CA GLY A 89 6.11 6.74 -11.97
C GLY A 89 7.15 7.02 -13.08
N PRO A 90 8.37 7.44 -12.72
CA PRO A 90 9.46 7.59 -13.68
C PRO A 90 10.10 6.22 -13.93
N ILE A 91 9.40 5.34 -14.65
CA ILE A 91 9.77 3.93 -14.86
C ILE A 91 11.22 3.82 -15.35
N GLU A 92 11.56 4.58 -16.37
CA GLU A 92 12.86 4.56 -17.04
C GLU A 92 13.98 4.95 -16.05
N ALA A 93 13.81 6.06 -15.33
CA ALA A 93 14.81 6.52 -14.37
C ALA A 93 14.98 5.56 -13.17
N LEU A 94 13.89 4.94 -12.70
CA LEU A 94 13.96 3.94 -11.63
C LEU A 94 14.61 2.63 -12.11
N ARG A 95 14.33 2.24 -13.35
CA ARG A 95 14.94 1.06 -13.99
C ARG A 95 16.44 1.26 -14.19
N GLU A 96 16.88 2.44 -14.61
CA GLU A 96 18.30 2.78 -14.77
C GLU A 96 19.08 2.77 -13.45
N LEU A 97 18.42 3.09 -12.33
CA LEU A 97 19.04 3.04 -11.00
C LEU A 97 19.32 1.61 -10.52
N ASP A 98 18.53 0.64 -10.99
CA ASP A 98 18.55 -0.81 -10.68
C ASP A 98 19.02 -1.15 -9.26
N ARG A 99 18.42 -0.49 -8.26
CA ARG A 99 18.71 -0.77 -6.85
C ARG A 99 18.01 -2.05 -6.40
N PRO A 100 18.57 -2.79 -5.44
CA PRO A 100 17.88 -3.92 -4.84
C PRO A 100 16.51 -3.50 -4.29
N VAL A 101 15.47 -4.24 -4.67
CA VAL A 101 14.10 -4.01 -4.21
C VAL A 101 13.52 -5.30 -3.66
N LEU A 102 12.90 -5.22 -2.49
CA LEU A 102 12.03 -6.28 -1.95
C LEU A 102 10.57 -5.86 -2.14
N VAL A 103 9.78 -6.69 -2.81
CA VAL A 103 8.34 -6.50 -2.99
C VAL A 103 7.61 -7.52 -2.15
N LEU A 104 6.82 -7.06 -1.19
CA LEU A 104 5.93 -7.88 -0.38
C LEU A 104 4.49 -7.61 -0.78
N TRP A 105 3.70 -8.65 -1.02
CA TRP A 105 2.31 -8.48 -1.44
C TRP A 105 1.38 -9.54 -0.85
N GLY A 106 0.34 -9.11 -0.16
CA GLY A 106 -0.72 -10.01 0.32
C GLY A 106 -1.61 -10.53 -0.82
N THR A 107 -1.82 -11.84 -0.90
CA THR A 107 -2.62 -12.44 -1.99
C THR A 107 -4.11 -12.08 -1.91
N ASP A 108 -4.59 -11.72 -0.71
CA ASP A 108 -5.99 -11.42 -0.41
C ASP A 108 -6.23 -9.90 -0.31
N ASP A 109 -5.35 -9.07 -0.88
CA ASP A 109 -5.49 -7.62 -0.91
C ASP A 109 -6.80 -7.19 -1.62
N ALA A 110 -7.70 -6.56 -0.85
CA ALA A 110 -9.02 -6.12 -1.29
C ALA A 110 -8.99 -4.86 -2.20
N TYR A 111 -7.86 -4.17 -2.29
CA TYR A 111 -7.72 -2.90 -3.01
C TYR A 111 -6.85 -3.03 -4.26
N LEU A 112 -5.77 -3.80 -4.18
CA LEU A 112 -4.81 -3.98 -5.26
C LEU A 112 -4.60 -5.46 -5.57
N PRO A 113 -4.95 -5.94 -6.79
CA PRO A 113 -4.75 -7.33 -7.16
C PRO A 113 -3.28 -7.75 -7.03
N TRP A 114 -3.02 -8.90 -6.38
CA TRP A 114 -1.66 -9.39 -6.13
C TRP A 114 -0.81 -9.57 -7.40
N ARG A 115 -1.44 -9.79 -8.56
CA ARG A 115 -0.77 -9.86 -9.87
C ARG A 115 0.00 -8.58 -10.23
N LEU A 116 -0.26 -7.47 -9.54
CA LEU A 116 0.51 -6.23 -9.70
C LEU A 116 1.91 -6.32 -9.06
N ALA A 117 2.18 -7.31 -8.22
CA ALA A 117 3.51 -7.57 -7.65
C ALA A 117 4.53 -7.91 -8.74
N GLU A 118 4.23 -8.85 -9.64
CA GLU A 118 5.11 -9.23 -10.75
C GLU A 118 5.39 -8.08 -11.70
N ARG A 119 4.45 -7.14 -11.83
CA ARG A 119 4.66 -5.95 -12.67
C ARG A 119 5.73 -5.03 -12.13
N GLN A 120 6.09 -5.13 -10.86
CA GLN A 120 7.22 -4.37 -10.33
C GLN A 120 8.52 -4.73 -11.03
N LEU A 121 8.66 -5.94 -11.60
CA LEU A 121 9.83 -6.33 -12.41
C LEU A 121 10.00 -5.48 -13.67
N THR A 122 8.91 -4.88 -14.17
CA THR A 122 9.02 -3.94 -15.29
C THR A 122 9.83 -2.70 -14.89
N THR A 123 9.69 -2.21 -13.67
CA THR A 123 10.41 -1.04 -13.16
C THR A 123 11.70 -1.41 -12.45
N PHE A 124 11.73 -2.55 -11.77
CA PHE A 124 12.82 -3.02 -10.92
C PHE A 124 13.19 -4.46 -11.33
N PRO A 125 13.99 -4.65 -12.39
CA PRO A 125 14.30 -5.98 -12.93
C PRO A 125 14.95 -6.92 -11.91
N SER A 126 15.74 -6.36 -10.99
CA SER A 126 16.41 -7.09 -9.91
C SER A 126 15.55 -7.26 -8.65
N ALA A 127 14.25 -6.97 -8.69
CA ALA A 127 13.38 -7.07 -7.51
C ALA A 127 13.15 -8.52 -7.09
N ARG A 128 13.25 -8.76 -5.78
CA ARG A 128 12.77 -9.99 -5.14
C ARG A 128 11.31 -9.81 -4.78
N ILE A 129 10.44 -10.68 -5.27
CA ILE A 129 9.00 -10.68 -4.95
C ILE A 129 8.70 -11.79 -3.96
N GLU A 130 7.97 -11.45 -2.91
CA GLU A 130 7.44 -12.38 -1.91
C GLU A 130 5.92 -12.18 -1.81
N LEU A 131 5.17 -13.19 -2.21
CA LEU A 131 3.73 -13.24 -2.02
C LEU A 131 3.42 -13.79 -0.62
N LEU A 132 2.57 -13.07 0.11
CA LEU A 132 2.16 -13.40 1.47
C LEU A 132 0.76 -14.02 1.42
N GLU A 133 0.74 -15.35 1.32
CA GLU A 133 -0.48 -16.13 1.15
C GLU A 133 -1.48 -15.87 2.28
N GLY A 134 -2.71 -15.54 1.89
CA GLY A 134 -3.82 -15.28 2.79
C GLY A 134 -3.75 -13.94 3.54
N LEU A 135 -2.75 -13.09 3.29
CA LEU A 135 -2.68 -11.75 3.87
C LEU A 135 -3.32 -10.70 2.94
N GLY A 136 -3.92 -9.68 3.55
CA GLY A 136 -4.59 -8.58 2.87
C GLY A 136 -3.67 -7.42 2.52
N HIS A 137 -4.24 -6.20 2.53
CA HIS A 137 -3.54 -4.98 2.12
C HIS A 137 -2.52 -4.49 3.14
N TRP A 138 -2.68 -4.84 4.42
CA TRP A 138 -1.82 -4.42 5.51
C TRP A 138 -1.11 -5.63 6.14
N PRO A 139 -0.26 -6.36 5.39
CA PRO A 139 0.37 -7.57 5.90
C PRO A 139 1.23 -7.28 7.15
N PHE A 140 1.76 -6.07 7.30
CA PHE A 140 2.52 -5.65 8.48
C PHE A 140 1.68 -5.42 9.74
N HIS A 141 0.35 -5.33 9.61
CA HIS A 141 -0.57 -5.36 10.75
C HIS A 141 -1.17 -6.74 10.96
N GLU A 142 -1.34 -7.53 9.90
CA GLU A 142 -1.95 -8.86 9.96
C GLU A 142 -0.96 -9.94 10.44
N ASP A 143 0.29 -9.91 9.93
CA ASP A 143 1.39 -10.78 10.36
C ASP A 143 2.71 -9.99 10.41
N PRO A 144 2.93 -9.19 11.48
CA PRO A 144 4.14 -8.40 11.62
C PRO A 144 5.42 -9.25 11.68
N ALA A 145 5.31 -10.47 12.23
CA ALA A 145 6.46 -11.38 12.37
C ALA A 145 6.92 -11.85 10.99
N ARG A 146 6.00 -12.31 10.14
CA ARG A 146 6.33 -12.74 8.78
C ARG A 146 6.91 -11.62 7.93
N VAL A 147 6.36 -10.41 8.05
CA VAL A 147 6.93 -9.24 7.36
C VAL A 147 8.34 -8.94 7.87
N ALA A 148 8.56 -8.97 9.19
CA ALA A 148 9.87 -8.72 9.77
C ALA A 148 10.93 -9.77 9.37
N GLU A 149 10.55 -11.05 9.27
CA GLU A 149 11.41 -12.14 8.79
C GLU A 149 11.95 -11.89 7.38
N LEU A 150 11.22 -11.17 6.54
CA LEU A 150 11.62 -10.87 5.16
C LEU A 150 12.36 -9.53 5.08
N VAL A 151 11.84 -8.49 5.74
CA VAL A 151 12.38 -7.12 5.65
C VAL A 151 13.72 -7.00 6.38
N LEU A 152 13.86 -7.55 7.59
CA LEU A 152 15.08 -7.33 8.38
C LEU A 152 16.33 -7.94 7.75
N PRO A 153 16.34 -9.19 7.25
CA PRO A 153 17.49 -9.73 6.53
C PRO A 153 17.81 -8.95 5.25
N PHE A 154 16.78 -8.55 4.50
CA PHE A 154 16.97 -7.75 3.29
C PHE A 154 17.64 -6.40 3.61
N LEU A 155 17.19 -5.69 4.64
CA LEU A 155 17.80 -4.43 5.04
C LEU A 155 19.25 -4.63 5.51
N ARG A 156 19.54 -5.65 6.34
CA ARG A 156 20.90 -5.93 6.81
C ARG A 156 21.88 -6.17 5.65
N ALA A 157 21.46 -6.96 4.66
CA ALA A 157 22.28 -7.27 3.47
C ALA A 157 22.65 -6.02 2.65
N HIS A 158 21.83 -4.96 2.68
CA HIS A 158 22.00 -3.77 1.84
C HIS A 158 22.42 -2.50 2.61
N LEU A 159 22.44 -2.56 3.94
CA LEU A 159 22.95 -1.48 4.79
C LEU A 159 24.45 -1.63 5.10
N GLY A 160 25.09 -2.71 4.64
CA GLY A 160 26.50 -2.99 4.95
C GLY A 160 26.75 -3.27 6.44
N VAL A 161 25.70 -3.61 7.19
CA VAL A 161 25.79 -3.99 8.61
C VAL A 161 26.02 -5.51 8.66
N PRO A 162 27.13 -5.99 9.24
CA PRO A 162 27.38 -7.43 9.36
C PRO A 162 26.23 -8.13 10.09
N ALA A 163 25.95 -9.38 9.72
CA ALA A 163 25.03 -10.21 10.49
C ALA A 163 25.55 -10.35 11.94
N PRO A 164 24.65 -10.37 12.94
CA PRO A 164 25.04 -10.57 14.34
C PRO A 164 25.70 -11.93 14.56
#